data_AF-A0A6P6FWB4-F1
#
_entry.id   AF-A0A6P6FWB4-F1
#
_cell.length_a   1.000
_cell.length_b   1.000
_cell.length_c   1.000
_cell.angle_alpha   90.00
_cell.angle_beta   90.00
_cell.angle_gamma   90.00
#
_symmetry.space_group_name_H-M   'P 1'
#
loop_
_entity.id
_entity.type
_entity.pdbx_description
1 polymer ?
#
loop_
_entity_poly.entity_id
_entity_poly.type
_entity_poly.pdbx_seq_one_letter_code
_entity_poly.pdbx_strand_id
1 'polypeptide(L)'
;MTSAVALLVNEQRLLGPARGQILAGPSFLENSKESIIELWETVRMPNVFLPTIFIFLWQATPHSDSAMFYFTTNKLGFTPEFLGRVKLVTSVASLVGVGLYNGFLKNVSLQKIFLVTTISGSALGMTQVLLVTGLNRMLGISDEWFAIGDSLILTVLGQASFMPVLVLAAKLCPEGMEATLFATLMSISNGGSVLGGLIGAGLTQLFGVTKDRFDNLTFLIILCNLSSLLPLPLLGLLPQDNLDAKPEDSSDIEMKSN
;
A
#
# COMPACT_ATOMS: atom_id res chain seq x y z
N MET A 1 1.04 21.53 -1.10
CA MET A 1 -0.19 22.33 -1.02
C MET A 1 -0.89 22.28 0.35
N THR A 2 -0.27 21.74 1.40
CA THR A 2 -0.89 21.63 2.75
C THR A 2 -0.54 22.76 3.71
N SER A 3 0.46 23.61 3.40
CA SER A 3 0.89 24.67 4.32
C SER A 3 0.01 25.92 4.33
N ALA A 4 -0.76 26.17 3.27
CA ALA A 4 -1.64 27.33 3.19
C ALA A 4 -2.96 27.12 3.96
N VAL A 5 -3.40 25.87 4.10
CA VAL A 5 -4.64 25.53 4.83
C VAL A 5 -4.43 25.66 6.34
N ALA A 6 -3.22 25.38 6.84
CA ALA A 6 -2.88 25.55 8.25
C ALA A 6 -2.95 27.01 8.73
N LEU A 7 -2.77 27.99 7.83
CA LEU A 7 -2.89 29.42 8.17
C LEU A 7 -4.33 29.93 8.23
N LEU A 8 -5.29 29.16 7.70
CA LEU A 8 -6.72 29.52 7.72
C LEU A 8 -7.45 28.94 8.95
N VAL A 9 -6.81 28.03 9.68
CA VAL A 9 -7.35 27.50 10.93
C VAL A 9 -7.02 28.48 12.05
N ASN A 10 -7.99 29.32 12.39
CA ASN A 10 -7.92 30.16 13.58
C ASN A 10 -8.07 29.23 14.80
N GLU A 11 -6.96 28.74 15.35
CA GLU A 11 -6.96 27.97 16.59
C GLU A 11 -7.48 28.85 17.75
N GLN A 12 -8.75 28.68 18.11
CA GLN A 12 -9.21 29.10 19.43
C GLN A 12 -8.49 28.24 20.47
N ARG A 13 -7.41 28.77 21.04
CA ARG A 13 -6.83 28.23 22.28
C ARG A 13 -7.91 28.29 23.36
N LEU A 14 -8.54 27.15 23.62
CA LEU A 14 -9.30 26.92 24.84
C LEU A 14 -8.33 27.04 26.01
N LEU A 15 -8.19 28.27 26.52
CA LEU A 15 -7.47 28.58 27.75
C LEU A 15 -8.33 28.09 28.92
N GLY A 16 -8.41 26.76 29.07
CA GLY A 16 -8.97 26.14 30.26
C GLY A 16 -8.09 26.47 31.47
N PRO A 17 -8.68 26.72 32.65
CA PRO A 17 -7.91 27.13 33.82
C PRO A 17 -6.88 26.05 34.16
N ALA A 18 -5.65 26.49 34.41
CA ALA A 18 -4.55 25.67 34.87
C ALA A 18 -4.94 24.95 36.17
N ARG A 19 -5.42 23.72 36.04
CA ARG A 19 -5.49 22.77 37.15
C ARG A 19 -4.38 21.78 36.89
N GLY A 20 -3.27 21.94 37.61
CA GLY A 20 -2.28 20.90 37.79
C GLY A 20 -2.96 19.68 38.35
N GLN A 21 -3.38 18.78 37.46
CA GLN A 21 -3.83 17.44 37.80
C GLN A 21 -2.75 16.53 37.27
N ILE A 22 -2.10 15.84 38.20
CA ILE A 22 -1.10 14.81 37.97
C ILE A 22 -1.69 13.81 36.97
N LEU A 23 -1.35 13.93 35.68
CA LEU A 23 -1.88 13.13 34.56
C LEU A 23 -1.19 11.76 34.45
N ALA A 24 -0.88 11.16 35.61
CA ALA A 24 -0.38 9.79 35.73
C ALA A 24 -1.14 9.09 36.87
N GLY A 25 -2.46 9.27 36.90
CA GLY A 25 -3.37 8.62 37.84
C GLY A 25 -4.01 7.36 37.26
N PRO A 26 -4.60 6.49 38.11
CA PRO A 26 -5.32 5.28 37.69
C PRO A 26 -6.41 5.56 36.64
N SER A 27 -7.03 6.75 36.64
CA SER A 27 -8.03 7.16 35.63
C SER A 27 -7.46 7.28 34.21
N PHE A 28 -6.21 7.68 34.02
CA PHE A 28 -5.58 7.70 32.70
C PHE A 28 -5.31 6.29 32.18
N LEU A 29 -4.89 5.39 33.08
CA LEU A 29 -4.70 3.97 32.75
C LEU A 29 -6.03 3.29 32.45
N GLU A 30 -7.10 3.65 33.15
CA GLU A 30 -8.44 3.12 32.93
C GLU A 30 -8.99 3.57 31.57
N ASN A 31 -8.94 4.86 31.25
CA ASN A 31 -9.33 5.40 29.94
C ASN A 31 -8.48 4.83 28.78
N SER A 32 -7.17 4.63 29.00
CA SER A 32 -6.29 4.02 28.00
C SER A 32 -6.63 2.54 27.77
N LYS A 33 -6.96 1.81 28.83
CA LYS A 33 -7.40 0.41 28.73
C LYS A 33 -8.72 0.31 27.98
N GLU A 34 -9.68 1.18 28.29
CA GLU A 34 -10.97 1.23 27.58
C GLU A 34 -10.77 1.49 26.08
N SER A 35 -9.93 2.46 25.72
CA SER A 35 -9.60 2.78 24.32
C SER A 35 -8.95 1.59 23.59
N ILE A 36 -8.08 0.83 24.28
CA ILE A 36 -7.43 -0.37 23.71
C ILE A 36 -8.44 -1.50 23.52
N ILE A 37 -9.35 -1.70 24.49
CA ILE A 37 -10.40 -2.72 24.40
C ILE A 37 -11.35 -2.40 23.25
N GLU A 38 -11.80 -1.15 23.15
CA GLU A 38 -12.68 -0.69 22.07
C GLU A 38 -12.01 -0.85 20.69
N LEU A 39 -10.73 -0.51 20.60
CA LEU A 39 -9.94 -0.71 19.38
C LEU A 39 -9.83 -2.19 19.03
N TRP A 40 -9.57 -3.04 20.02
CA TRP A 40 -9.45 -4.47 19.85
C TRP A 40 -10.76 -5.11 19.36
N GLU A 41 -11.89 -4.73 19.97
CA GLU A 41 -13.21 -5.16 19.54
C GLU A 41 -13.49 -4.72 18.10
N THR A 42 -13.15 -3.48 17.73
CA THR A 42 -13.29 -2.95 16.37
C THR A 42 -12.45 -3.71 15.35
N VAL A 43 -11.18 -3.96 15.64
CA VAL A 43 -10.27 -4.73 14.77
C VAL A 43 -10.76 -6.17 14.60
N ARG A 44 -11.40 -6.74 15.61
CA ARG A 44 -11.93 -8.11 15.59
C ARG A 44 -13.23 -8.24 14.80
N MET A 45 -13.91 -7.13 14.49
CA MET A 45 -15.10 -7.17 13.65
C MET A 45 -14.74 -7.74 12.27
N PRO A 46 -15.52 -8.69 11.72
CA PRO A 46 -15.19 -9.36 10.47
C PRO A 46 -15.05 -8.39 9.29
N ASN A 47 -15.81 -7.30 9.30
CA ASN A 47 -15.78 -6.26 8.26
C ASN A 47 -14.46 -5.48 8.22
N VAL A 48 -13.72 -5.40 9.33
CA VAL A 48 -12.40 -4.74 9.43
C VAL A 48 -11.29 -5.78 9.33
N PHE A 49 -11.44 -6.90 10.02
CA PHE A 49 -10.44 -7.96 10.09
C PHE A 49 -10.11 -8.57 8.73
N LEU A 50 -11.13 -8.86 7.90
CA LEU A 50 -10.93 -9.49 6.58
C LEU A 50 -10.14 -8.58 5.62
N PRO A 51 -10.51 -7.30 5.41
CA PRO A 51 -9.68 -6.35 4.68
C PRO A 51 -8.27 -6.18 5.24
N THR A 52 -8.13 -6.14 6.56
CA THR A 52 -6.83 -5.96 7.22
C THR A 52 -5.89 -7.11 6.93
N ILE A 53 -6.38 -8.35 7.02
CA ILE A 53 -5.61 -9.54 6.63
C ILE A 53 -5.24 -9.50 5.15
N PHE A 54 -6.20 -9.15 4.28
CA PHE A 54 -5.92 -9.05 2.85
C PHE A 54 -4.80 -8.05 2.57
N ILE A 55 -4.86 -6.84 3.14
CA ILE A 55 -3.84 -5.81 2.99
C ILE A 55 -2.50 -6.29 3.54
N PHE A 56 -2.50 -6.93 4.72
CA PHE A 56 -1.29 -7.48 5.32
C PHE A 56 -0.64 -8.53 4.42
N LEU A 57 -1.41 -9.49 3.90
CA LEU A 57 -0.90 -10.55 3.01
C LEU A 57 -0.43 -10.00 1.67
N TRP A 58 -1.16 -9.02 1.12
CA TRP A 58 -0.75 -8.32 -0.09
C TRP A 58 0.60 -7.61 0.10
N GLN A 59 0.79 -6.90 1.22
CA GLN A 59 2.05 -6.24 1.55
C GLN A 59 3.17 -7.21 1.94
N ALA A 60 2.83 -8.35 2.55
CA ALA A 60 3.78 -9.40 2.95
C ALA A 60 4.28 -10.26 1.79
N THR A 61 3.82 -9.99 0.58
CA THR A 61 4.34 -10.61 -0.64
C THR A 61 5.85 -10.34 -0.78
N PRO A 62 6.67 -11.36 -1.07
CA PRO A 62 8.09 -11.16 -1.30
C PRO A 62 8.36 -10.28 -2.52
N HIS A 63 9.24 -9.29 -2.35
CA HIS A 63 9.73 -8.43 -3.42
C HIS A 63 11.26 -8.47 -3.49
N SER A 64 11.82 -8.24 -4.69
CA SER A 64 13.25 -8.44 -5.00
C SER A 64 14.05 -7.13 -5.13
N ASP A 65 13.54 -6.04 -4.56
CA ASP A 65 14.11 -4.69 -4.72
C ASP A 65 15.57 -4.59 -4.30
N SER A 66 15.97 -5.28 -3.23
CA SER A 66 17.35 -5.29 -2.74
C SER A 66 18.30 -5.98 -3.73
N ALA A 67 17.88 -7.11 -4.29
CA ALA A 67 18.65 -7.86 -5.29
C ALA A 67 18.77 -7.06 -6.61
N MET A 68 17.68 -6.42 -7.04
CA MET A 68 17.68 -5.54 -8.20
C MET A 68 18.52 -4.29 -8.00
N PHE A 69 18.50 -3.70 -6.80
CA PHE A 69 19.37 -2.58 -6.47
C PHE A 69 20.85 -2.96 -6.63
N TYR A 70 21.30 -4.07 -6.03
CA TYR A 70 22.67 -4.56 -6.19
C TYR A 70 23.02 -4.90 -7.64
N PHE A 71 22.08 -5.43 -8.42
CA PHE A 71 22.27 -5.67 -9.85
C PHE A 71 22.51 -4.36 -10.61
N THR A 72 21.68 -3.34 -10.37
CA THR A 72 21.81 -2.04 -11.03
C THR A 72 23.08 -1.28 -10.64
N THR A 73 23.52 -1.38 -9.38
CA THR A 73 24.74 -0.70 -8.93
C THR A 73 26.01 -1.45 -9.31
N ASN A 74 26.07 -2.76 -9.09
CA ASN A 74 27.32 -3.53 -9.18
C ASN A 74 27.55 -4.14 -10.56
N LYS A 75 26.48 -4.57 -11.25
CA LYS A 75 26.60 -5.21 -12.57
C LYS A 75 26.43 -4.21 -13.71
N LEU A 76 25.39 -3.38 -13.63
CA LEU A 76 25.12 -2.34 -14.63
C LEU A 76 25.96 -1.08 -14.42
N GLY A 77 26.48 -0.86 -13.21
CA GLY A 77 27.36 0.28 -12.91
C GLY A 77 26.64 1.63 -12.87
N PHE A 78 25.32 1.64 -12.60
CA PHE A 78 24.57 2.89 -12.53
C PHE A 78 25.09 3.77 -11.39
N THR A 79 25.39 5.02 -11.72
CA THR A 79 25.92 5.95 -10.73
C THR A 79 24.84 6.38 -9.73
N PRO A 80 25.20 6.75 -8.49
CA PRO A 80 24.25 7.26 -7.52
C PRO A 80 23.46 8.48 -8.01
N GLU A 81 24.07 9.34 -8.84
CA GLU A 81 23.40 10.49 -9.45
C GLU A 81 22.29 10.05 -10.42
N PHE A 82 22.55 9.00 -11.21
CA PHE A 82 21.55 8.42 -12.11
C PHE A 82 20.40 7.81 -11.30
N LEU A 83 20.69 7.01 -10.29
CA LEU A 83 19.67 6.43 -9.40
C LEU A 83 18.84 7.52 -8.70
N GLY A 84 19.48 8.62 -8.29
CA GLY A 84 18.80 9.80 -7.77
C GLY A 84 17.82 10.41 -8.78
N ARG A 85 18.22 10.54 -10.05
CA ARG A 85 17.31 10.99 -11.14
C ARG A 85 16.16 10.02 -11.37
N VAL A 86 16.42 8.71 -11.37
CA VAL A 86 15.35 7.69 -11.44
C VAL A 86 14.36 7.89 -10.31
N LYS A 87 14.82 8.10 -9.07
CA LYS A 87 13.95 8.36 -7.92
C LYS A 87 13.10 9.63 -8.09
N LEU A 88 13.67 10.70 -8.62
CA LEU A 88 12.91 11.92 -8.94
C LEU A 88 11.81 11.65 -9.97
N VAL A 89 12.14 10.94 -11.05
CA VAL A 89 11.17 10.56 -12.09
C VAL A 89 10.06 9.68 -11.50
N THR A 90 10.40 8.68 -10.68
CA THR A 90 9.40 7.85 -9.99
C THR A 90 8.54 8.63 -9.01
N SER A 91 9.06 9.72 -8.42
CA SER A 91 8.29 10.59 -7.52
C SER A 91 7.27 11.45 -8.28
N VAL A 92 7.58 11.84 -9.53
CA VAL A 92 6.57 12.47 -10.41
C VAL A 92 5.57 11.41 -10.88
N ALA A 93 6.04 10.21 -11.21
CA ALA A 93 5.21 9.09 -11.60
C ALA A 93 4.21 8.69 -10.51
N SER A 94 4.59 8.76 -9.23
CA SER A 94 3.69 8.47 -8.12
C SER A 94 2.52 9.46 -8.07
N LEU A 95 2.78 10.76 -8.28
CA LEU A 95 1.72 11.77 -8.40
C LEU A 95 0.78 11.48 -9.58
N VAL A 96 1.33 11.03 -10.71
CA VAL A 96 0.52 10.59 -11.85
C VAL A 96 -0.34 9.38 -11.49
N GLY A 97 0.19 8.40 -10.74
CA GLY A 97 -0.57 7.26 -10.23
C GLY A 97 -1.73 7.67 -9.33
N VAL A 98 -1.53 8.63 -8.43
CA VAL A 98 -2.59 9.22 -7.61
C VAL A 98 -3.64 9.91 -8.48
N GLY A 99 -3.21 10.69 -9.47
CA GLY A 99 -4.09 11.35 -10.44
C GLY A 99 -4.92 10.36 -11.26
N LEU A 100 -4.30 9.29 -11.73
CA LEU A 100 -4.95 8.20 -12.48
C LEU A 100 -6.02 7.53 -11.61
N TYR A 101 -5.72 7.26 -10.34
CA TYR A 101 -6.69 6.71 -9.41
C TYR A 101 -7.89 7.63 -9.21
N ASN A 102 -7.64 8.90 -8.87
CA ASN A 102 -8.70 9.89 -8.61
C ASN A 102 -9.53 10.22 -9.85
N GLY A 103 -8.93 10.15 -11.04
CA GLY A 103 -9.62 10.41 -12.31
C GLY A 103 -10.46 9.23 -12.78
N PHE A 104 -9.88 8.02 -12.78
CA PHE A 104 -10.46 6.87 -13.50
C PHE A 104 -10.80 5.67 -12.60
N LEU A 105 -10.00 5.38 -11.57
CA LEU A 105 -10.16 4.15 -10.79
C LEU A 105 -11.09 4.32 -9.58
N LYS A 106 -11.32 5.53 -9.08
CA LYS A 106 -12.15 5.77 -7.87
C LYS A 106 -13.58 5.23 -7.95
N ASN A 107 -14.13 5.09 -9.17
CA ASN A 107 -15.48 4.60 -9.41
C ASN A 107 -15.51 3.10 -9.76
N VAL A 108 -14.36 2.46 -9.84
CA VAL A 108 -14.22 1.03 -10.15
C VAL A 108 -14.21 0.25 -8.83
N SER A 109 -14.79 -0.95 -8.81
CA SER A 109 -14.77 -1.78 -7.60
C SER A 109 -13.34 -2.14 -7.17
N LEU A 110 -13.09 -2.11 -5.87
CA LEU A 110 -11.77 -2.37 -5.28
C LEU A 110 -11.15 -3.69 -5.80
N GLN A 111 -11.95 -4.76 -5.84
CA GLN A 111 -11.51 -6.07 -6.32
C GLN A 111 -11.00 -6.03 -7.76
N LYS A 112 -11.66 -5.29 -8.66
CA LYS A 112 -11.23 -5.15 -10.05
C LYS A 112 -9.94 -4.35 -10.15
N ILE A 113 -9.79 -3.30 -9.34
CA ILE A 113 -8.56 -2.51 -9.31
C ILE A 113 -7.38 -3.41 -8.93
N PHE A 114 -7.47 -4.11 -7.78
CA PHE A 114 -6.41 -5.01 -7.34
C PHE A 114 -6.14 -6.13 -8.34
N LEU A 115 -7.18 -6.70 -8.97
CA LEU A 115 -7.00 -7.75 -9.97
C LEU A 115 -6.22 -7.22 -11.18
N VAL A 116 -6.65 -6.10 -11.76
CA VAL A 116 -6.03 -5.53 -12.96
C VAL A 116 -4.61 -5.06 -12.65
N THR A 117 -4.39 -4.37 -11.53
CA THR A 117 -3.07 -3.85 -11.20
C THR A 117 -2.09 -4.93 -10.78
N THR A 118 -2.54 -6.00 -10.12
CA THR A 118 -1.69 -7.15 -9.77
C THR A 118 -1.30 -7.95 -11.02
N ILE A 119 -2.23 -8.21 -11.94
CA ILE A 119 -1.92 -8.87 -13.22
C ILE A 119 -0.97 -8.00 -14.05
N SER A 120 -1.27 -6.70 -14.19
CA SER A 120 -0.43 -5.77 -14.94
C SER A 120 0.95 -5.60 -14.30
N GLY A 121 0.99 -5.51 -12.96
CA GLY A 121 2.22 -5.40 -12.18
C GLY A 121 3.09 -6.64 -12.31
N SER A 122 2.52 -7.84 -12.26
CA SER A 122 3.25 -9.10 -12.48
C SER A 122 3.76 -9.21 -13.92
N ALA A 123 2.96 -8.82 -14.92
CA ALA A 123 3.39 -8.78 -16.32
C ALA A 123 4.56 -7.82 -16.55
N LEU A 124 4.51 -6.63 -15.94
CA LEU A 124 5.60 -5.65 -16.01
C LEU A 124 6.80 -6.05 -15.17
N GLY A 125 6.61 -6.65 -14.01
CA GLY A 125 7.69 -7.23 -13.21
C GLY A 125 8.41 -8.35 -13.96
N MET A 126 7.73 -9.07 -14.86
CA MET A 126 8.39 -10.01 -15.77
C MET A 126 9.31 -9.31 -16.79
N THR A 127 9.05 -8.04 -17.13
CA THR A 127 9.95 -7.29 -18.02
C THR A 127 11.29 -6.97 -17.37
N GLN A 128 11.40 -6.99 -16.03
CA GLN A 128 12.68 -6.92 -15.34
C GLN A 128 13.59 -8.11 -15.67
N VAL A 129 13.01 -9.28 -16.00
CA VAL A 129 13.78 -10.42 -16.50
C VAL A 129 14.44 -10.09 -17.85
N LEU A 130 13.81 -9.29 -18.70
CA LEU A 130 14.39 -8.84 -19.97
C LEU A 130 15.62 -7.94 -19.73
N LEU A 131 15.57 -7.09 -18.71
CA LEU A 131 16.72 -6.27 -18.30
C LEU A 131 17.85 -7.14 -17.75
N VAL A 132 17.54 -8.13 -16.91
CA VAL A 132 18.55 -9.00 -16.29
C VAL A 132 19.24 -9.91 -17.31
N THR A 133 18.47 -10.40 -18.29
CA THR A 133 18.99 -11.25 -19.39
C THR A 133 19.71 -10.47 -20.48
N GLY A 134 19.63 -9.13 -20.47
CA GLY A 134 20.26 -8.28 -21.50
C GLY A 134 19.54 -8.32 -22.85
N LEU A 135 18.32 -8.87 -22.90
CA LEU A 135 17.54 -8.95 -24.14
C LEU A 135 17.13 -7.56 -24.64
N ASN A 136 17.00 -6.60 -23.73
CA ASN A 136 16.78 -5.19 -24.03
C ASN A 136 17.87 -4.60 -24.97
N ARG A 137 19.14 -5.00 -24.81
CA ARG A 137 20.25 -4.57 -25.67
C ARG A 137 20.13 -5.15 -27.08
N MET A 138 19.60 -6.37 -27.22
CA MET A 138 19.32 -6.98 -28.53
C MET A 138 18.19 -6.25 -29.27
N LEU A 139 17.26 -5.63 -28.54
CA LEU A 139 16.21 -4.77 -29.08
C LEU A 139 16.68 -3.34 -29.37
N GLY A 140 17.96 -3.03 -29.12
CA GLY A 140 18.55 -1.70 -29.35
C GLY A 140 18.24 -0.66 -28.28
N ILE A 141 17.70 -1.06 -27.12
CA ILE A 141 17.36 -0.16 -26.02
C ILE A 141 18.51 -0.18 -25.00
N SER A 142 18.99 1.00 -24.60
CA SER A 142 19.98 1.12 -23.52
C SER A 142 19.36 0.73 -22.17
N ASP A 143 20.16 0.08 -21.32
CA ASP A 143 19.74 -0.38 -20.00
C ASP A 143 19.19 0.76 -19.13
N GLU A 144 19.74 1.96 -19.26
CA GLU A 144 19.32 3.14 -18.51
C GLU A 144 17.88 3.56 -18.85
N TRP A 145 17.58 3.68 -20.15
CA TRP A 145 16.25 4.08 -20.63
C TRP A 145 15.20 3.01 -20.32
N PHE A 146 15.58 1.73 -20.45
CA PHE A 146 14.72 0.63 -20.07
C PHE A 146 14.43 0.64 -18.56
N ALA A 147 15.45 0.79 -17.72
CA ALA A 147 15.30 0.82 -16.27
C ALA A 147 14.45 2.01 -15.80
N ILE A 148 14.61 3.20 -16.40
CA ILE A 148 13.77 4.36 -16.11
C ILE A 148 12.32 4.09 -16.50
N GLY A 149 12.09 3.58 -17.71
CA GLY A 149 10.75 3.30 -18.23
C GLY A 149 10.00 2.27 -17.38
N ASP A 150 10.65 1.15 -17.09
CA ASP A 150 10.09 0.09 -16.25
C ASP A 150 9.78 0.61 -14.84
N SER A 151 10.74 1.27 -14.20
CA SER A 151 10.56 1.85 -12.87
C SER A 151 9.42 2.86 -12.82
N LEU A 152 9.27 3.69 -13.86
CA LEU A 152 8.19 4.67 -13.97
C LEU A 152 6.82 3.97 -14.01
N ILE A 153 6.64 3.01 -14.92
CA ILE A 153 5.35 2.33 -15.11
C ILE A 153 4.97 1.52 -13.86
N LEU A 154 5.92 0.77 -13.29
CA LEU A 154 5.72 0.03 -12.05
C LEU A 154 5.36 0.97 -10.89
N THR A 155 5.97 2.15 -10.82
CA THR A 155 5.64 3.14 -9.78
C THR A 155 4.22 3.68 -9.94
N VAL A 156 3.79 4.02 -11.17
CA VAL A 156 2.42 4.49 -11.44
C VAL A 156 1.41 3.43 -11.00
N LEU A 157 1.62 2.18 -11.39
CA LEU A 157 0.72 1.07 -11.05
C LEU A 157 0.72 0.75 -9.56
N GLY A 158 1.90 0.73 -8.92
CA GLY A 158 2.02 0.52 -7.49
C GLY A 158 1.24 1.57 -6.70
N GLN A 159 1.36 2.83 -7.09
CA GLN A 159 0.64 3.94 -6.44
C GLN A 159 -0.86 3.89 -6.73
N ALA A 160 -1.26 3.58 -7.97
CA ALA A 160 -2.66 3.36 -8.31
C ALA A 160 -3.29 2.19 -7.53
N SER A 161 -2.50 1.18 -7.14
CA SER A 161 -2.93 0.04 -6.31
C SER A 161 -2.96 0.37 -4.81
N PHE A 162 -2.07 1.24 -4.35
CA PHE A 162 -1.97 1.61 -2.94
C PHE A 162 -3.07 2.60 -2.52
N MET A 163 -3.47 3.50 -3.41
CA MET A 163 -4.55 4.46 -3.15
C MET A 163 -5.87 3.83 -2.63
N PRO A 164 -6.41 2.75 -3.24
CA PRO A 164 -7.60 2.09 -2.73
C PRO A 164 -7.41 1.48 -1.33
N VAL A 165 -6.18 1.06 -0.95
CA VAL A 165 -5.86 0.61 0.42
C VAL A 165 -6.10 1.75 1.41
N LEU A 166 -5.62 2.95 1.09
CA LEU A 166 -5.79 4.14 1.95
C LEU A 166 -7.26 4.54 2.08
N VAL A 167 -8.00 4.50 0.97
CA VAL A 167 -9.45 4.79 0.96
C VAL A 167 -10.22 3.74 1.76
N LEU A 168 -9.87 2.46 1.63
CA LEU A 168 -10.48 1.39 2.39
C LEU A 168 -10.18 1.54 3.89
N ALA A 169 -8.94 1.82 4.27
CA ALA A 169 -8.57 2.07 5.66
C ALA A 169 -9.36 3.24 6.25
N ALA A 170 -9.52 4.34 5.51
CA ALA A 170 -10.33 5.48 5.94
C ALA A 170 -11.83 5.15 6.06
N LYS A 171 -12.38 4.29 5.18
CA LYS A 171 -13.79 3.84 5.26
C LYS A 171 -14.07 2.89 6.42
N LEU A 172 -13.06 2.14 6.87
CA LEU A 172 -13.19 1.18 7.97
C LEU A 172 -13.12 1.85 9.35
N CYS A 173 -12.68 3.11 9.41
CA CYS A 173 -12.56 3.90 10.62
C CYS A 173 -13.95 4.27 11.18
N PRO A 174 -14.31 3.80 12.40
CA PRO A 174 -15.53 4.23 13.07
C PRO A 174 -15.39 5.66 13.60
N GLU A 175 -16.52 6.34 13.71
CA GLU A 175 -16.61 7.68 14.32
C GLU A 175 -16.07 7.63 15.76
N GLY A 176 -15.23 8.61 16.13
CA GLY A 176 -14.62 8.69 17.46
C GLY A 176 -13.27 7.97 17.61
N MET A 177 -12.90 7.06 16.71
CA MET A 177 -11.62 6.32 16.76
C MET A 177 -10.77 6.38 15.49
N GLU A 178 -11.15 7.23 14.53
CA GLU A 178 -10.64 7.19 13.15
C GLU A 178 -9.12 7.20 13.08
N ALA A 179 -8.48 8.13 13.80
CA ALA A 179 -7.02 8.27 13.80
C ALA A 179 -6.31 7.04 14.35
N THR A 180 -6.83 6.44 15.44
CA THR A 180 -6.22 5.28 16.09
C THR A 180 -6.35 4.05 15.20
N LEU A 181 -7.54 3.76 14.67
CA LEU A 181 -7.73 2.59 13.80
C LEU A 181 -6.93 2.76 12.49
N PHE A 182 -6.94 3.95 11.89
CA PHE A 182 -6.13 4.21 10.70
C PHE A 182 -4.65 3.98 10.97
N ALA A 183 -4.12 4.49 12.08
CA ALA A 183 -2.73 4.28 12.47
C ALA A 183 -2.42 2.79 12.70
N THR A 184 -3.33 2.04 13.32
CA THR A 184 -3.18 0.59 13.52
C THR A 184 -3.17 -0.16 12.19
N LEU A 185 -4.10 0.12 11.28
CA LEU A 185 -4.17 -0.49 9.96
C LEU A 185 -2.91 -0.19 9.13
N MET A 186 -2.45 1.07 9.14
CA MET A 186 -1.23 1.47 8.46
C MET A 186 0.01 0.81 9.07
N SER A 187 0.05 0.66 10.40
CA SER A 187 1.14 -0.05 11.08
C SER A 187 1.18 -1.52 10.69
N ILE A 188 0.01 -2.18 10.61
CA ILE A 188 -0.10 -3.58 10.14
C ILE A 188 0.35 -3.68 8.67
N SER A 189 -0.11 -2.78 7.79
CA SER A 189 0.30 -2.72 6.39
C SER A 189 1.82 -2.56 6.24
N ASN A 190 2.42 -1.61 6.97
CA ASN A 190 3.86 -1.38 6.96
C ASN A 190 4.62 -2.59 7.51
N GLY A 191 4.11 -3.23 8.58
CA GLY A 191 4.66 -4.48 9.12
C GLY A 191 4.64 -5.61 8.09
N GLY A 192 3.56 -5.71 7.31
CA GLY A 192 3.45 -6.61 6.16
C GLY A 192 4.55 -6.33 5.14
N SER A 193 4.73 -5.07 4.73
CA SER A 193 5.78 -4.68 3.77
C SER A 193 7.19 -5.01 4.26
N VAL A 194 7.48 -4.77 5.55
CA VAL A 194 8.76 -5.18 6.15
C VAL A 194 8.93 -6.69 6.11
N LEU A 195 7.88 -7.45 6.43
CA LEU A 195 7.91 -8.91 6.37
C LEU A 195 8.13 -9.41 4.94
N GLY A 196 7.44 -8.83 3.95
CA GLY A 196 7.63 -9.14 2.53
C GLY A 196 9.07 -8.87 2.07
N GLY A 197 9.66 -7.77 2.51
CA GLY A 197 11.07 -7.45 2.26
C GLY A 197 12.04 -8.43 2.91
N LEU A 198 11.75 -8.87 4.15
CA LEU A 198 12.55 -9.88 4.84
C LEU A 198 12.45 -11.25 4.17
N ILE A 199 11.25 -11.68 3.77
CA ILE A 199 11.04 -12.93 3.02
C ILE A 199 11.76 -12.84 1.68
N GLY A 200 11.65 -11.72 0.96
CA GLY A 200 12.35 -11.48 -0.30
C GLY A 200 13.87 -11.50 -0.17
N ALA A 201 14.41 -10.88 0.89
CA ALA A 201 15.84 -10.95 1.21
C ALA A 201 16.29 -12.36 1.60
N GLY A 202 15.48 -13.10 2.36
CA GLY A 202 15.71 -14.50 2.69
C GLY A 202 15.73 -15.39 1.45
N LEU A 203 14.80 -15.19 0.52
CA LEU A 203 14.80 -15.86 -0.78
C LEU A 203 16.04 -15.48 -1.59
N THR A 204 16.45 -14.21 -1.59
CA THR A 204 17.68 -13.75 -2.26
C THR A 204 18.90 -14.52 -1.75
N GLN A 205 19.01 -14.69 -0.43
CA GLN A 205 20.07 -15.47 0.22
C GLN A 205 19.96 -16.97 -0.10
N LEU A 206 18.76 -17.54 -0.09
CA LEU A 206 18.50 -18.95 -0.40
C LEU A 206 18.91 -19.31 -1.83
N PHE A 207 18.60 -18.45 -2.79
CA PHE A 207 19.02 -18.61 -4.19
C PHE A 207 20.50 -18.26 -4.42
N GLY A 208 21.24 -17.89 -3.37
CA GLY A 208 22.67 -17.56 -3.44
C GLY A 208 22.99 -16.30 -4.22
N VAL A 209 22.00 -15.43 -4.46
CA VAL A 209 22.20 -14.16 -5.15
C VAL A 209 22.98 -13.24 -4.22
N THR A 210 24.21 -12.94 -4.63
CA THR A 210 25.15 -12.13 -3.86
C THR A 210 25.47 -10.86 -4.66
N LYS A 211 26.07 -9.86 -4.02
CA LYS A 211 26.53 -8.60 -4.65
C LYS A 211 27.34 -8.79 -5.94
N ASP A 212 27.99 -9.95 -6.10
CA ASP A 212 28.87 -10.27 -7.22
C ASP A 212 28.37 -11.43 -8.10
N ARG A 213 27.33 -12.16 -7.66
CA ARG A 213 26.78 -13.33 -8.38
C ARG A 213 25.27 -13.21 -8.53
N PHE A 214 24.83 -13.10 -9.79
CA PHE A 214 23.43 -12.84 -10.15
C PHE A 214 22.80 -13.96 -11.00
N ASP A 215 23.41 -15.16 -11.03
CA ASP A 215 22.99 -16.26 -11.93
C ASP A 215 21.54 -16.69 -11.69
N ASN A 216 21.09 -16.67 -10.43
CA ASN A 216 19.74 -17.04 -10.03
C ASN A 216 18.78 -15.84 -9.88
N LEU A 217 19.21 -14.62 -10.25
CA LEU A 217 18.38 -13.42 -10.10
C LEU A 217 17.09 -13.51 -10.93
N THR A 218 17.16 -14.05 -12.15
CA THR A 218 15.99 -14.28 -13.00
C THR A 218 14.97 -15.19 -12.31
N PHE A 219 15.42 -16.30 -11.73
CA PHE A 219 14.53 -17.22 -11.01
C PHE A 219 13.91 -16.58 -9.76
N LEU A 220 14.69 -15.78 -9.03
CA LEU A 220 14.19 -15.01 -7.90
C LEU A 220 13.09 -14.02 -8.31
N ILE A 221 13.30 -13.24 -9.37
CA ILE A 221 12.32 -12.27 -9.89
C ILE A 221 11.04 -12.99 -10.34
N ILE A 222 11.17 -14.10 -11.06
CA ILE A 222 10.04 -14.92 -11.48
C ILE A 222 9.27 -15.40 -10.24
N LEU A 223 9.96 -15.95 -9.24
CA LEU A 223 9.32 -16.44 -8.01
C LEU A 223 8.58 -15.32 -7.25
N CYS A 224 9.19 -14.14 -7.09
CA CYS A 224 8.55 -12.99 -6.45
C CYS A 224 7.32 -12.52 -7.25
N ASN A 225 7.42 -12.46 -8.58
CA ASN A 225 6.28 -12.09 -9.43
C ASN A 225 5.14 -13.11 -9.38
N LEU A 226 5.42 -14.42 -9.35
CA LEU A 226 4.39 -15.43 -9.13
C LEU A 226 3.77 -15.32 -7.74
N SER A 227 4.59 -15.07 -6.71
CA SER A 227 4.08 -14.88 -5.36
C SER A 227 3.17 -13.64 -5.26
N SER A 228 3.38 -12.61 -6.08
CA SER A 228 2.50 -11.44 -6.12
C SER A 228 1.09 -11.73 -6.66
N LEU A 229 0.89 -12.86 -7.32
CA LEU A 229 -0.43 -13.35 -7.74
C LEU A 229 -1.15 -14.10 -6.61
N LEU A 230 -0.44 -14.52 -5.57
CA LEU A 230 -0.97 -15.30 -4.45
C LEU A 230 -2.07 -14.59 -3.64
N PRO A 231 -2.11 -13.24 -3.52
CA PRO A 231 -3.23 -12.53 -2.90
C PRO A 231 -4.51 -12.52 -3.76
N LEU A 232 -4.45 -12.84 -5.06
CA LEU A 232 -5.63 -12.76 -5.95
C LEU A 232 -6.79 -13.67 -5.53
N PRO A 233 -6.59 -14.95 -5.16
CA PRO A 233 -7.68 -15.80 -4.66
C PRO A 233 -8.32 -15.26 -3.38
N LEU A 234 -7.57 -14.46 -2.59
CA LEU A 234 -8.06 -13.85 -1.36
C LEU A 234 -8.84 -12.54 -1.60
N LEU A 235 -8.99 -12.09 -2.86
CA LEU A 235 -9.80 -10.91 -3.20
C LEU A 235 -11.26 -11.04 -2.76
N GLY A 236 -11.78 -12.26 -2.64
CA GLY A 236 -13.12 -12.52 -2.12
C GLY A 236 -13.33 -12.12 -0.65
N LEU A 237 -12.25 -11.85 0.09
CA LEU A 237 -12.30 -11.35 1.47
C LEU A 237 -12.62 -9.85 1.55
N LEU A 238 -12.45 -9.11 0.44
CA LEU A 238 -12.80 -7.69 0.40
C LEU A 238 -14.31 -7.51 0.26
N PRO A 239 -14.91 -6.55 0.98
CA PRO A 239 -16.33 -6.23 0.82
C PRO A 239 -16.62 -5.91 -0.64
N GLN A 240 -17.63 -6.59 -1.19
CA GLN A 240 -18.16 -6.23 -2.49
C GLN A 240 -18.88 -4.89 -2.30
N ASP A 241 -18.42 -3.84 -2.98
CA ASP A 241 -19.21 -2.63 -3.14
C ASP A 241 -20.48 -3.04 -3.90
N ASN A 242 -21.52 -3.41 -3.15
CA ASN A 242 -22.87 -3.60 -3.67
C ASN A 242 -23.32 -2.25 -4.21
N LEU A 243 -23.16 -2.03 -5.51
CA LEU A 243 -23.73 -0.88 -6.20
C LEU A 243 -25.26 -0.97 -6.34
N ASP A 244 -25.93 -1.97 -5.72
CA ASP A 244 -27.38 -2.19 -5.81
C ASP A 244 -28.06 -2.46 -4.44
N ALA A 245 -27.56 -1.90 -3.35
CA ALA A 245 -28.40 -1.72 -2.16
C ALA A 245 -28.97 -0.29 -2.18
N LYS A 246 -30.10 -0.10 -2.87
CA LYS A 246 -31.00 1.01 -2.55
C LYS A 246 -31.20 0.99 -1.02
N PRO A 247 -31.12 2.13 -0.31
CA PRO A 247 -31.71 2.19 1.01
C PRO A 247 -33.22 1.93 0.80
N GLU A 248 -33.71 0.77 1.25
CA GLU A 248 -35.13 0.65 1.50
C GLU A 248 -35.47 1.70 2.54
N ASP A 249 -36.23 2.68 2.07
CA ASP A 249 -36.83 3.74 2.83
C ASP A 249 -37.83 3.10 3.82
N SER A 250 -37.34 2.65 4.97
CA SER A 250 -38.20 2.32 6.10
C SER A 250 -38.45 3.59 6.90
N SER A 251 -39.13 4.55 6.27
CA SER A 251 -39.63 5.76 6.91
C SER A 251 -41.10 6.04 6.57
N ASP A 252 -41.95 5.02 6.53
CA ASP A 252 -43.41 5.23 6.59
C ASP A 252 -43.93 5.10 8.02
N ILE A 253 -44.06 6.29 8.57
CA ILE A 253 -44.66 6.74 9.82
C ILE A 253 -46.08 6.22 10.02
N GLU A 254 -46.31 5.78 11.25
CA GLU A 254 -47.59 5.65 11.94
C GLU A 254 -48.41 6.96 11.86
N MET A 255 -49.55 6.96 11.16
CA MET A 255 -50.80 7.69 11.44
C MET A 255 -51.58 8.01 10.16
N LYS A 256 -52.71 7.32 9.97
CA LYS A 256 -53.98 7.96 9.57
C LYS A 256 -55.16 7.04 9.90
N SER A 257 -55.87 7.42 10.96
CA SER A 257 -57.34 7.48 11.07
C SER A 257 -58.17 6.43 10.33
N ASN A 258 -58.82 5.54 11.09
CA ASN A 258 -60.26 5.32 11.05
C ASN A 258 -60.74 4.62 12.33
#